data_AF-A0A951BHR8-F1
#
_entry.id   AF-A0A951BHR8-F1
#
_cell.length_a   1.000
_cell.length_b   1.000
_cell.length_c   1.000
_cell.angle_alpha   90.00
_cell.angle_beta   90.00
_cell.angle_gamma   90.00
#
_symmetry.space_group_name_H-M   'P 1'
#
loop_
_entity.id
_entity.type
_entity.pdbx_description
1 polymer ?
#
loop_
_entity_poly.entity_id
_entity_poly.type
_entity_poly.pdbx_seq_one_letter_code
_entity_poly.pdbx_strand_id
1 'polypeptide(L)'
;MDLPTLAPGQQLSPHDLRIAGEALFGTWGWQTRLAEALEVDGSTVRRWISGAVPPPHPVKVALRLLLEARGPRPPAVPLAPEKVPARPRSGRFHARPSSGAAQ
;
A
#
# COMPACT_ATOMS: atom_id res chain seq x y z
N MET A 1 -7.50 15.31 3.22
CA MET A 1 -8.76 14.78 2.66
C MET A 1 -9.78 14.83 3.79
N ASP A 2 -10.69 15.80 3.75
CA ASP A 2 -11.85 15.75 4.62
C ASP A 2 -12.80 14.69 4.06
N LEU A 3 -12.94 13.58 4.78
CA LEU A 3 -13.94 12.55 4.47
C LEU A 3 -15.22 12.92 5.23
N PRO A 4 -16.22 13.55 4.59
CA PRO A 4 -17.37 14.16 5.28
C PRO A 4 -18.16 13.15 6.12
N THR A 5 -18.14 11.87 5.73
CA THR A 5 -18.86 10.78 6.40
C THR A 5 -18.18 10.24 7.66
N LEU A 6 -16.91 10.58 7.93
CA LEU A 6 -16.28 10.28 9.23
C LEU A 6 -16.77 11.20 10.35
N ALA A 7 -17.63 12.18 10.04
CA ALA A 7 -18.28 13.02 11.03
C ALA A 7 -19.18 12.20 11.99
N PRO A 8 -19.33 12.61 13.25
CA PRO A 8 -20.29 12.03 14.18
C PRO A 8 -21.72 12.00 13.60
N GLY A 9 -22.49 10.96 13.91
CA GLY A 9 -23.91 10.85 13.49
C GLY A 9 -24.19 10.39 12.05
N GLN A 10 -23.18 10.32 11.17
CA GLN A 10 -23.35 9.83 9.79
C GLN A 10 -22.98 8.34 9.64
N GLN A 11 -23.70 7.61 8.78
CA GLN A 11 -23.42 6.20 8.47
C GLN A 11 -22.21 6.11 7.53
N LEU A 12 -21.25 5.23 7.82
CA LEU A 12 -20.11 5.00 6.92
C LEU A 12 -20.56 4.37 5.59
N SER A 13 -20.32 5.06 4.48
CA SER A 13 -20.67 4.57 3.14
C SER A 13 -19.58 3.62 2.58
N PRO A 14 -19.94 2.73 1.63
CA PRO A 14 -18.95 1.88 0.95
C PRO A 14 -17.86 2.65 0.21
N HIS A 15 -18.23 3.79 -0.39
CA HIS A 15 -17.31 4.68 -1.08
C HIS A 15 -16.28 5.29 -0.12
N ASP A 16 -16.74 5.79 1.03
CA ASP A 16 -15.84 6.40 2.01
C ASP A 16 -14.97 5.35 2.71
N LEU A 17 -15.51 4.14 2.96
CA LEU A 17 -14.73 3.01 3.46
C LEU A 17 -13.60 2.64 2.49
N ARG A 18 -13.87 2.66 1.18
CA ARG A 18 -12.85 2.44 0.16
C ARG A 18 -11.78 3.53 0.20
N ILE A 19 -12.16 4.80 0.21
CA ILE A 19 -11.18 5.90 0.25
C ILE A 19 -10.33 5.81 1.52
N ALA A 20 -10.94 5.57 2.67
CA ALA A 20 -10.22 5.42 3.94
C ALA A 20 -9.25 4.21 3.89
N GLY A 21 -9.71 3.06 3.39
CA GLY A 21 -8.88 1.87 3.25
C GLY A 21 -7.70 2.09 2.31
N GLU A 22 -7.91 2.70 1.14
CA GLU A 22 -6.85 3.03 0.20
C GLU A 22 -5.88 4.08 0.76
N ALA A 23 -6.38 5.07 1.50
CA ALA A 23 -5.55 6.06 2.19
C ALA A 23 -4.67 5.40 3.29
N LEU A 24 -5.19 4.40 4.00
CA LEU A 24 -4.51 3.69 5.08
C LEU A 24 -3.55 2.61 4.58
N PHE A 25 -3.81 1.93 3.46
CA PHE A 25 -3.05 0.74 3.08
C PHE A 25 -2.57 0.71 1.63
N GLY A 26 -2.89 1.74 0.84
CA GLY A 26 -2.57 1.85 -0.59
C GLY A 26 -3.66 1.25 -1.48
N THR A 27 -3.48 1.32 -2.79
CA THR A 27 -4.49 0.86 -3.77
C THR A 27 -4.63 -0.66 -3.85
N TRP A 28 -3.57 -1.40 -3.50
CA TRP A 28 -3.53 -2.86 -3.61
C TRP A 28 -3.56 -3.55 -2.24
N GLY A 29 -4.44 -4.54 -2.10
CA GLY A 29 -4.53 -5.37 -0.89
C GLY A 29 -5.07 -4.65 0.35
N TRP A 30 -5.64 -3.46 0.21
CA TRP A 30 -6.13 -2.67 1.33
C TRP A 30 -7.28 -3.36 2.09
N GLN A 31 -8.13 -4.14 1.41
CA GLN A 31 -9.24 -4.83 2.06
C GLN A 31 -8.74 -5.87 3.07
N THR A 32 -7.73 -6.65 2.70
CA THR A 32 -7.11 -7.65 3.59
C THR A 32 -6.43 -6.97 4.77
N ARG A 33 -5.62 -5.93 4.52
CA ARG A 33 -4.93 -5.20 5.59
C ARG A 33 -5.88 -4.45 6.52
N LEU A 34 -6.98 -3.95 5.99
CA LEU A 34 -8.03 -3.33 6.79
C LEU A 34 -8.75 -4.37 7.65
N ALA A 35 -9.03 -5.56 7.11
CA ALA A 35 -9.62 -6.66 7.87
C ALA A 35 -8.73 -7.08 9.04
N GLU A 36 -7.42 -7.21 8.79
CA GLU A 36 -6.41 -7.50 9.82
C GLU A 36 -6.36 -6.39 10.88
N ALA A 37 -6.31 -5.11 10.47
CA ALA A 37 -6.25 -3.98 11.40
C ALA A 37 -7.51 -3.78 12.24
N LEU A 38 -8.67 -4.23 11.75
CA LEU A 38 -9.94 -4.17 12.45
C LEU A 38 -10.30 -5.49 13.16
N GLU A 39 -9.45 -6.52 13.05
CA GLU A 39 -9.67 -7.85 13.60
C GLU A 39 -11.00 -8.48 13.16
N VAL A 40 -11.34 -8.33 11.88
CA VAL A 40 -12.54 -8.92 11.26
C VAL A 40 -12.16 -9.83 10.10
N ASP A 41 -13.09 -10.68 9.66
CA ASP A 41 -12.89 -11.51 8.48
C ASP A 41 -12.90 -10.68 7.19
N GLY A 42 -12.12 -11.09 6.19
CA GLY A 42 -12.06 -10.42 4.89
C GLY A 42 -13.41 -10.38 4.15
N SER A 43 -14.26 -11.40 4.34
CA SER A 43 -15.63 -11.41 3.81
C SER A 43 -16.50 -10.33 4.44
N THR A 44 -16.27 -9.97 5.70
CA THR A 44 -16.98 -8.88 6.39
C THR A 44 -16.70 -7.54 5.71
N VAL A 45 -15.42 -7.25 5.43
CA VAL A 45 -15.02 -6.03 4.71
C VAL A 45 -15.61 -6.00 3.30
N ARG A 46 -15.60 -7.13 2.58
CA ARG A 46 -16.20 -7.23 1.24
C ARG A 46 -17.71 -6.96 1.26
N ARG A 47 -18.45 -7.45 2.26
CA ARG A 47 -19.89 -7.19 2.43
C ARG A 47 -20.20 -5.72 2.72
N TRP A 48 -19.33 -5.04 3.46
CA TRP A 48 -19.44 -3.59 3.65
C TRP A 48 -19.23 -2.82 2.35
N ILE A 49 -18.26 -3.25 1.53
CA ILE A 49 -17.94 -2.59 0.25
C ILE A 49 -18.99 -2.84 -0.82
N SER A 50 -19.62 -4.01 -0.85
CA SER A 50 -20.76 -4.25 -1.73
C SER A 50 -22.04 -3.54 -1.28
N GLY A 51 -22.05 -2.95 -0.08
CA GLY A 51 -23.26 -2.38 0.52
C GLY A 51 -24.26 -3.42 1.01
N ALA A 52 -23.90 -4.71 1.00
CA ALA A 52 -24.77 -5.79 1.47
C ALA A 52 -25.07 -5.69 2.97
N VAL A 53 -24.16 -5.13 3.76
CA VAL A 53 -24.34 -4.82 5.18
C VAL A 53 -23.68 -3.48 5.49
N PRO A 54 -24.31 -2.58 6.26
CA PRO A 54 -23.64 -1.37 6.70
C PRO A 54 -22.51 -1.67 7.71
N PRO A 55 -21.37 -0.96 7.66
CA PRO A 55 -20.37 -1.03 8.70
C PRO A 55 -20.93 -0.59 10.06
N PRO A 56 -20.62 -1.31 11.16
CA PRO A 56 -20.96 -0.88 12.52
C PRO A 56 -20.32 0.48 12.88
N HIS A 57 -20.95 1.26 13.74
CA HIS A 57 -20.41 2.56 14.19
C HIS A 57 -18.98 2.49 14.78
N PRO A 58 -18.59 1.47 15.56
CA PRO A 58 -17.21 1.35 16.05
C PRO A 58 -16.16 1.33 14.93
N VAL A 59 -16.48 0.76 13.76
CA VAL A 59 -15.57 0.72 12.60
C VAL A 59 -15.25 2.13 12.12
N LYS A 60 -16.24 3.03 12.11
CA LYS A 60 -16.03 4.43 11.75
C LYS A 60 -15.04 5.11 12.69
N VAL A 61 -15.17 4.87 13.99
CA VAL A 61 -14.27 5.43 15.01
C VAL A 61 -12.86 4.87 14.84
N ALA A 62 -12.73 3.55 14.65
CA ALA A 62 -11.45 2.90 14.42
C ALA A 62 -10.73 3.46 13.18
N LEU A 63 -11.43 3.61 12.05
CA LEU A 63 -10.87 4.23 10.84
C LEU A 63 -10.37 5.65 11.08
N ARG A 64 -11.13 6.46 11.83
CA ARG A 64 -10.73 7.82 12.18
C ARG A 64 -9.45 7.82 13.02
N LEU A 65 -9.38 6.98 14.05
CA LEU A 65 -8.19 6.85 14.90
C LEU A 65 -6.98 6.35 14.11
N LEU A 66 -7.16 5.38 13.20
CA LEU A 66 -6.09 4.89 12.34
C LEU A 66 -5.57 5.97 11.39
N LEU A 67 -6.46 6.79 10.83
CA LEU A 67 -6.09 7.90 9.95
C LEU A 67 -5.36 9.01 10.72
N GLU A 68 -5.81 9.35 11.92
CA GLU A 68 -5.17 10.32 12.80
C GLU A 68 -3.78 9.83 13.26
N ALA A 69 -3.67 8.56 13.67
CA ALA A 69 -2.41 7.95 14.13
C ALA A 69 -1.34 7.87 13.03
N ARG A 70 -1.75 7.81 11.74
CA ARG A 70 -0.81 7.78 10.62
C ARG A 70 -0.15 9.13 10.34
N GLY A 71 -0.70 10.22 10.88
CA GLY A 71 -0.32 11.59 10.52
C GLY A 71 -0.63 11.94 9.06
N PRO A 72 -0.43 13.21 8.65
CA PRO A 72 -0.51 13.58 7.24
C PRO A 72 0.56 12.78 6.48
N ARG A 73 0.14 11.92 5.54
CA ARG A 73 1.06 11.32 4.58
C ARG A 73 1.77 12.49 3.89
N PRO A 74 3.11 12.62 3.96
CA PRO A 74 3.80 13.62 3.15
C PRO A 74 3.38 13.38 1.69
N PRO A 75 3.08 14.45 0.91
CA PRO A 75 2.66 14.29 -0.47
C PRO A 75 3.65 13.35 -1.13
N ALA A 76 3.15 12.33 -1.82
CA ALA A 76 3.99 11.34 -2.47
C ALA A 76 4.91 12.13 -3.41
N VAL A 77 6.15 12.39 -2.96
CA VAL A 77 7.17 12.97 -3.81
C VAL A 77 7.27 11.96 -4.94
N PRO A 78 6.96 12.33 -6.19
CA PRO A 78 7.24 11.44 -7.30
C PRO A 78 8.72 11.14 -7.18
N LEU A 79 9.07 9.90 -6.84
CA LEU A 79 10.44 9.43 -6.92
C LEU A 79 10.79 9.62 -8.39
N ALA A 80 11.46 10.72 -8.71
CA ALA A 80 12.05 10.92 -10.01
C ALA A 80 12.85 9.63 -10.30
N PRO A 81 12.77 9.08 -11.51
CA PRO A 81 13.55 7.89 -11.83
C PRO A 81 15.02 8.26 -11.66
N GLU A 82 15.58 7.91 -10.51
CA GLU A 82 17.00 7.97 -10.27
C GLU A 82 17.60 7.04 -11.31
N LYS A 83 18.22 7.64 -12.34
CA LYS A 83 18.92 6.91 -13.38
C LYS A 83 19.98 6.07 -12.68
N VAL A 84 19.68 4.80 -12.47
CA VAL A 84 20.65 3.81 -12.01
C VAL A 84 21.83 3.88 -12.98
N PRO A 85 23.02 4.33 -12.56
CA PRO A 85 24.15 4.39 -13.47
C PRO A 85 24.43 2.96 -13.93
N ALA A 86 24.53 2.80 -15.25
CA ALA A 86 24.77 1.51 -15.87
C ALA A 86 26.03 0.87 -15.25
N ARG A 87 25.85 -0.27 -14.58
CA ARG A 87 26.95 -1.03 -14.00
C ARG A 87 27.96 -1.33 -15.13
N PRO A 88 29.25 -0.98 -14.98
CA PRO A 88 30.24 -1.32 -15.99
C PRO A 88 30.28 -2.84 -16.13
N ARG A 89 30.06 -3.34 -17.35
CA ARG A 89 30.26 -4.76 -17.68
C ARG A 89 31.71 -5.10 -17.33
N SER A 90 31.88 -5.90 -16.30
CA SER A 90 33.15 -6.48 -15.90
C SER A 90 33.83 -7.08 -17.14
N GLY A 91 34.94 -6.46 -17.52
CA GLY A 91 35.76 -6.86 -18.65
C GLY A 91 36.18 -8.31 -18.52
N ARG A 92 35.96 -9.07 -19.58
CA ARG A 92 36.45 -10.44 -19.74
C ARG A 92 37.98 -10.37 -19.78
N PHE A 93 38.61 -10.64 -18.63
CA PHE A 93 40.05 -10.92 -18.57
C PHE A 93 40.32 -12.19 -19.40
N HIS A 94 40.89 -12.02 -20.58
CA HIS A 94 41.60 -13.10 -21.25
C HIS A 94 43.08 -12.97 -20.91
N ALA A 95 43.57 -13.87 -20.06
CA ALA A 95 44.99 -14.07 -19.86
C ALA A 95 45.63 -14.66 -21.14
N ARG A 96 46.70 -14.03 -21.63
CA ARG A 96 47.74 -14.63 -22.48
C ARG A 96 48.71 -15.44 -21.57
N PRO A 97 49.80 -16.03 -22.10
CA PRO A 97 49.90 -17.11 -23.08
C PRO A 97 50.68 -18.31 -22.46
N SER A 98 50.56 -19.51 -23.05
CA SER A 98 51.48 -20.61 -22.74
C SER A 98 52.33 -20.94 -23.97
N SER A 99 53.63 -20.78 -23.78
CA SER A 99 54.72 -21.00 -24.71
C SER A 99 55.15 -22.48 -24.73
N GLY A 100 55.32 -23.03 -25.95
CA GLY A 100 56.44 -23.90 -26.35
C GLY A 100 56.55 -25.34 -25.84
N ALA A 101 56.60 -26.29 -26.78
CA ALA A 101 57.59 -27.39 -26.93
C ALA A 101 57.03 -28.36 -28.01
N ALA A 102 57.53 -28.31 -29.24
CA ALA A 102 58.66 -29.11 -29.72
C ALA A 102 58.42 -30.62 -29.54
N GLN A 103 58.20 -31.31 -30.67
CA GLN A 103 58.81 -32.60 -31.05
C GLN A 103 58.68 -32.74 -32.57
#